data_AF-A0AAW9SX88-F1
#
_entry.id   AF-A0AAW9SX88-F1
#
_cell.length_a   1.000
_cell.length_b   1.000
_cell.length_c   1.000
_cell.angle_alpha   90.00
_cell.angle_beta   90.00
_cell.angle_gamma   90.00
#
_symmetry.space_group_name_H-M   'P 1'
#
loop_
_entity.id
_entity.type
_entity.pdbx_description
1 polymer ?
#
loop_
_entity_poly.entity_id
_entity_poly.type
_entity_poly.pdbx_seq_one_letter_code
_entity_poly.pdbx_strand_id
1 'polypeptide(L)'
;MISTPAATPQTLAVCSFTSPVVIWHVELSPSFAGERLSGAWLVDPLDDGALETATNLLTGCFVATVTAGDGGGDAAAESAEGAEGADLLSQAIEQAGATVVDLPASVAGIRDHIGQLRAAAKEEKAKPGKGNLTEPRFPKVNDVEVIDFPHVGEKVAGPVLGLARGVEELVAQWMAVESQRLRRKYLAEPWGAEPRQIPLVRTRAL
;
A
#
# COMPACT_ATOMS: atom_id res chain seq x y z
N MET A 1 -19.78 -21.00 -17.02
CA MET A 1 -19.73 -19.57 -16.64
C MET A 1 -18.29 -19.15 -16.68
N ILE A 2 -17.90 -18.26 -17.58
CA ILE A 2 -16.52 -17.77 -17.65
C ILE A 2 -16.43 -16.75 -16.51
N SER A 3 -15.73 -17.10 -15.43
CA SER A 3 -15.48 -16.17 -14.33
C SER A 3 -14.70 -15.00 -14.89
N THR A 4 -15.30 -13.82 -14.95
CA THR A 4 -14.56 -12.57 -15.17
C THR A 4 -13.47 -12.52 -14.11
N PRO A 5 -12.19 -12.32 -14.45
CA PRO A 5 -11.16 -12.14 -13.44
C PRO A 5 -11.57 -10.96 -12.55
N ALA A 6 -11.57 -11.16 -11.24
CA ALA A 6 -11.87 -10.10 -10.30
C ALA A 6 -10.94 -8.91 -10.59
N ALA A 7 -11.51 -7.71 -10.71
CA ALA A 7 -10.72 -6.50 -10.90
C ALA A 7 -9.77 -6.34 -9.70
N THR A 8 -8.51 -5.99 -9.97
CA THR A 8 -7.55 -5.73 -8.90
C THR A 8 -8.09 -4.59 -8.00
N PRO A 9 -8.13 -4.77 -6.67
CA PRO A 9 -8.51 -3.73 -5.74
C PRO A 9 -7.84 -2.40 -6.04
N GLN A 10 -8.58 -1.30 -6.05
CA GLN A 10 -8.04 0.05 -6.24
C GLN A 10 -7.80 0.78 -4.90
N THR A 11 -8.13 0.14 -3.78
CA THR A 11 -7.98 0.71 -2.44
C THR A 11 -7.09 -0.17 -1.59
N LEU A 12 -6.20 0.45 -0.81
CA LEU A 12 -5.53 -0.16 0.33
C LEU A 12 -6.19 0.36 1.62
N ALA A 13 -6.73 -0.54 2.42
CA ALA A 13 -7.10 -0.25 3.80
C ALA A 13 -5.87 -0.44 4.70
N VAL A 14 -5.47 0.60 5.40
CA VAL A 14 -4.43 0.57 6.43
C VAL A 14 -5.13 0.43 7.78
N CYS A 15 -4.80 -0.63 8.52
CA CYS A 15 -5.56 -1.03 9.70
C CYS A 15 -4.66 -1.19 10.94
N SER A 16 -5.20 -0.93 12.13
CA SER A 16 -4.59 -1.29 13.41
C SER A 16 -5.28 -2.49 14.06
N PHE A 17 -4.55 -3.23 14.89
CA PHE A 17 -5.11 -4.25 15.79
C PHE A 17 -5.48 -3.68 17.17
N THR A 18 -5.71 -2.36 17.26
CA THR A 18 -6.07 -1.69 18.51
C THR A 18 -7.57 -1.83 18.79
N SER A 19 -7.99 -1.48 20.00
CA SER A 19 -9.39 -1.15 20.29
C SER A 19 -9.49 0.35 20.62
N PRO A 20 -10.28 1.15 19.87
CA PRO A 20 -10.99 0.77 18.66
C PRO A 20 -10.06 0.39 17.50
N VAL A 21 -10.57 -0.41 16.55
CA VAL A 21 -9.87 -0.72 15.29
C VAL A 21 -9.89 0.52 14.42
N VAL A 22 -8.71 1.00 14.01
CA VAL A 22 -8.59 2.15 13.12
C VAL A 22 -8.44 1.65 11.69
N ILE A 23 -9.22 2.19 10.76
CA ILE A 23 -9.17 1.85 9.33
C ILE A 23 -9.01 3.14 8.54
N TRP A 24 -8.05 3.19 7.62
CA TRP A 24 -7.83 4.32 6.72
C TRP A 24 -7.71 3.84 5.28
N HIS A 25 -8.46 4.45 4.36
CA HIS A 25 -8.42 4.09 2.94
C HIS A 25 -7.45 4.96 2.15
N VAL A 26 -6.64 4.30 1.32
CA VAL A 26 -5.71 4.91 0.38
C VAL A 26 -6.03 4.46 -1.05
N GLU A 27 -6.31 5.42 -1.93
CA GLU A 27 -6.56 5.20 -3.35
C GLU A 27 -5.27 4.88 -4.10
N LEU A 28 -5.27 3.76 -4.81
CA LEU A 28 -4.12 3.20 -5.51
C LEU A 28 -4.20 3.37 -7.03
N SER A 29 -5.35 3.78 -7.57
CA SER A 29 -5.52 3.88 -9.02
C SER A 29 -4.51 4.85 -9.64
N PRO A 30 -3.85 4.44 -10.74
CA PRO A 30 -2.91 5.31 -11.43
C PRO A 30 -3.61 6.46 -12.16
N SER A 31 -4.91 6.36 -12.44
CA SER A 31 -5.70 7.41 -13.10
C SER A 31 -6.34 8.40 -12.12
N PHE A 32 -6.20 8.18 -10.81
CA PHE A 32 -6.76 9.06 -9.81
C PHE A 32 -5.95 10.36 -9.66
N ALA A 33 -6.65 11.49 -9.66
CA ALA A 33 -6.06 12.83 -9.69
C ALA A 33 -6.29 13.66 -8.40
N GLY A 34 -6.95 13.10 -7.38
CA GLY A 34 -7.25 13.78 -6.11
C GLY A 34 -6.29 13.41 -4.97
N GLU A 35 -6.66 13.82 -3.75
CA GLU A 35 -6.02 13.36 -2.50
C GLU A 35 -6.29 11.86 -2.29
N ARG A 36 -5.24 11.07 -2.07
CA ARG A 36 -5.37 9.60 -2.07
C ARG A 36 -5.93 9.05 -0.76
N LEU A 37 -5.85 9.82 0.32
CA LEU A 37 -6.51 9.49 1.58
C LEU A 37 -8.02 9.72 1.44
N SER A 38 -8.79 8.64 1.26
CA SER A 38 -10.20 8.72 0.85
C SER A 38 -11.21 8.51 1.98
N GLY A 39 -10.78 8.08 3.17
CA GLY A 39 -11.63 7.99 4.36
C GLY A 39 -10.92 7.38 5.57
N ALA A 40 -11.46 7.64 6.76
CA ALA A 40 -10.94 7.16 8.04
C ALA A 40 -12.09 6.80 8.99
N TRP A 41 -11.94 5.68 9.71
CA TRP A 41 -12.94 5.16 10.64
C TRP A 41 -12.28 4.63 11.91
N LEU A 42 -13.03 4.73 13.02
CA LEU A 42 -12.79 4.01 14.26
C LEU A 42 -13.96 3.05 14.45
N VAL A 43 -13.66 1.77 14.60
CA VAL A 43 -14.66 0.72 14.84
C VAL A 43 -14.41 0.16 16.23
N ASP A 44 -15.31 0.45 17.16
CA ASP A 44 -15.26 -0.13 18.50
C ASP A 44 -15.70 -1.61 18.41
N PRO A 45 -14.87 -2.57 18.84
CA PRO A 45 -15.24 -3.99 18.85
C PRO A 45 -16.47 -4.32 19.69
N LEU A 46 -16.83 -3.45 20.62
CA LEU A 46 -17.98 -3.64 21.51
C LEU A 46 -19.29 -3.11 20.92
N ASP A 47 -19.24 -2.37 19.80
CA ASP A 47 -20.44 -1.86 19.14
C ASP A 47 -21.24 -2.96 18.45
N ASP A 48 -22.57 -2.86 18.52
CA ASP A 48 -23.47 -3.71 17.75
C ASP A 48 -23.20 -3.54 16.25
N GLY A 49 -22.86 -4.63 15.55
CA GLY A 49 -22.56 -4.60 14.12
C GLY A 49 -21.14 -4.15 13.77
N ALA A 50 -20.21 -4.08 14.74
CA ALA A 50 -18.80 -3.78 14.49
C ALA A 50 -18.17 -4.65 13.39
N LEU A 51 -18.45 -5.96 13.41
CA LEU A 51 -17.93 -6.91 12.43
C LEU A 51 -18.49 -6.64 11.02
N GLU A 52 -19.80 -6.41 10.91
CA GLU A 52 -20.41 -6.06 9.61
C GLU A 52 -19.83 -4.75 9.06
N THR A 53 -19.67 -3.74 9.93
CA THR A 53 -19.06 -2.45 9.56
C THR A 53 -17.64 -2.63 9.06
N ALA A 54 -16.79 -3.34 9.81
CA ALA A 54 -15.41 -3.61 9.42
C ALA A 54 -15.33 -4.41 8.11
N THR A 55 -16.11 -5.49 7.97
CA THR A 55 -16.17 -6.30 6.74
C THR A 55 -16.57 -5.46 5.53
N ASN A 56 -17.56 -4.57 5.67
CA ASN A 56 -18.00 -3.68 4.59
C ASN A 56 -16.90 -2.69 4.18
N LEU A 57 -16.13 -2.17 5.14
CA LEU A 57 -15.00 -1.28 4.86
C LEU A 57 -13.86 -2.00 4.13
N LEU A 58 -13.62 -3.28 4.44
CA LEU A 58 -12.52 -4.06 3.85
C LEU A 58 -12.88 -4.75 2.51
N THR A 59 -14.16 -4.84 2.18
CA THR A 59 -14.62 -5.51 0.96
C THR A 59 -14.04 -4.84 -0.29
N GLY A 60 -13.34 -5.63 -1.11
CA GLY A 60 -12.71 -5.14 -2.35
C GLY A 60 -11.44 -4.32 -2.12
N CYS A 61 -10.84 -4.38 -0.94
CA CYS A 61 -9.58 -3.71 -0.61
C CYS A 61 -8.39 -4.69 -0.55
N PHE A 62 -7.19 -4.16 -0.79
CA PHE A 62 -5.99 -4.70 -0.15
C PHE A 62 -5.94 -4.26 1.31
N VAL A 63 -5.24 -5.00 2.17
CA VAL A 63 -5.08 -4.64 3.59
C VAL A 63 -3.60 -4.58 3.96
N ALA A 64 -3.18 -3.47 4.58
CA ALA A 64 -1.91 -3.38 5.27
C ALA A 64 -2.18 -3.15 6.76
N THR A 65 -1.38 -3.76 7.62
CA THR A 65 -1.56 -3.65 9.08
C THR A 65 -0.38 -2.92 9.71
N VAL A 66 -0.66 -2.10 10.71
CA VAL A 66 0.38 -1.51 11.55
C VAL A 66 0.89 -2.61 12.49
N THR A 67 2.13 -3.04 12.33
CA THR A 67 2.76 -4.00 13.25
C THR A 67 3.27 -3.28 14.49
N ALA A 68 3.07 -3.88 15.66
CA ALA A 68 3.61 -3.40 16.93
C ALA A 68 5.15 -3.51 16.91
N GLY A 69 5.82 -2.49 16.38
CA GLY A 69 7.27 -2.41 16.26
C GLY A 69 7.79 -1.03 15.86
N ASP A 70 6.93 -0.17 15.31
CA ASP A 70 7.35 1.10 14.69
C ASP A 70 7.13 2.34 15.58
N GLY A 71 6.74 2.15 16.84
CA GLY A 71 6.63 3.22 17.84
C GLY A 71 7.50 2.88 19.04
N GLY A 72 8.61 3.61 19.23
CA GLY A 72 9.45 3.47 20.41
C GLY A 72 8.67 3.79 21.69
N GLY A 73 8.20 2.75 22.38
CA GLY A 73 7.53 2.86 23.67
C GLY A 73 7.02 1.49 24.13
N ASP A 74 7.67 0.94 25.16
CA ASP A 74 7.33 -0.26 25.94
C ASP A 74 6.31 -1.25 25.32
N ALA A 75 6.84 -2.36 24.82
CA ALA A 75 6.09 -3.59 24.68
C ALA A 75 5.72 -4.13 26.07
N ALA A 76 4.61 -3.66 26.64
CA ALA A 76 4.09 -4.18 27.90
C ALA A 76 2.57 -4.01 28.00
N ALA A 77 1.85 -4.91 27.33
CA ALA A 77 0.64 -5.62 27.75
C ALA A 77 -0.25 -5.85 26.53
N GLU A 78 -0.37 -7.10 26.09
CA GLU A 78 -1.60 -7.55 25.43
C GLU A 78 -2.72 -7.40 26.45
N SER A 79 -3.32 -6.20 26.53
CA SER A 79 -4.55 -5.97 27.28
C SER A 79 -5.69 -6.69 26.57
N ALA A 80 -6.69 -7.16 27.33
CA ALA A 80 -7.88 -7.79 26.76
C ALA A 80 -8.56 -6.89 25.70
N GLU A 81 -8.49 -5.56 25.88
CA GLU A 81 -8.98 -4.57 24.93
C GLU A 81 -8.26 -4.65 23.57
N GLY A 82 -6.95 -4.95 23.54
CA GLY A 82 -6.23 -5.17 22.28
C GLY A 82 -6.62 -6.49 21.59
N ALA A 83 -6.99 -7.51 22.36
CA ALA A 83 -7.40 -8.81 21.82
C ALA A 83 -8.72 -8.73 21.06
N GLU A 84 -9.70 -7.96 21.57
CA GLU A 84 -11.01 -7.78 20.90
C GLU A 84 -10.86 -7.07 19.55
N GLY A 85 -10.02 -6.04 19.48
CA GLY A 85 -9.70 -5.36 18.23
C GLY A 85 -8.98 -6.27 17.24
N ALA A 86 -8.07 -7.11 17.74
CA ALA A 86 -7.35 -8.06 16.90
C ALA A 86 -8.27 -9.15 16.32
N ASP A 87 -9.16 -9.70 17.14
CA ASP A 87 -10.15 -10.70 16.74
C ASP A 87 -11.15 -10.12 15.73
N LEU A 88 -11.64 -8.88 15.97
CA LEU A 88 -12.53 -8.19 15.06
C LEU A 88 -11.89 -8.01 13.68
N LEU A 89 -10.67 -7.45 13.62
CA LEU A 89 -9.99 -7.17 12.36
C LEU A 89 -9.69 -8.47 11.60
N SER A 90 -9.23 -9.50 12.29
CA SER A 90 -8.92 -10.80 11.67
C SER A 90 -10.17 -11.43 11.03
N GLN A 91 -11.30 -11.44 11.75
CA GLN A 91 -12.56 -11.93 11.22
C GLN A 91 -13.08 -11.08 10.05
N ALA A 92 -12.95 -9.76 10.12
CA ALA A 92 -13.37 -8.86 9.05
C ALA A 92 -12.54 -9.06 7.77
N ILE A 93 -11.22 -9.25 7.88
CA ILE A 93 -10.34 -9.55 6.74
C ILE A 93 -10.78 -10.86 6.07
N GLU A 94 -11.04 -11.90 6.85
CA GLU A 94 -11.47 -13.21 6.36
C GLU A 94 -12.84 -13.12 5.65
N GLN A 95 -13.84 -12.51 6.30
CA GLN A 95 -15.19 -12.37 5.74
C GLN A 95 -15.24 -11.50 4.48
N ALA A 96 -14.42 -10.45 4.43
CA ALA A 96 -14.31 -9.59 3.25
C ALA A 96 -13.56 -10.27 2.09
N GLY A 97 -12.87 -11.39 2.34
CA GLY A 97 -11.94 -11.99 1.38
C GLY A 97 -10.80 -11.03 1.01
N ALA A 98 -10.43 -10.14 1.93
CA ALA A 98 -9.46 -9.08 1.67
C ALA A 98 -8.04 -9.65 1.59
N THR A 99 -7.22 -9.11 0.70
CA THR A 99 -5.84 -9.59 0.52
C THR A 99 -4.88 -8.74 1.35
N VAL A 100 -4.25 -9.36 2.34
CA VAL A 100 -3.20 -8.71 3.14
C VAL A 100 -1.90 -8.59 2.33
N VAL A 101 -1.23 -7.45 2.45
CA VAL A 101 -0.01 -7.13 1.70
C VAL A 101 1.18 -6.87 2.63
N ASP A 102 2.36 -7.18 2.13
CA ASP A 102 3.65 -6.94 2.76
C ASP A 102 4.25 -5.66 2.14
N LEU A 103 4.13 -4.53 2.84
CA LEU A 103 4.65 -3.24 2.36
C LEU A 103 6.18 -3.24 2.21
N PRO A 104 6.99 -3.71 3.18
CA PRO A 104 8.44 -3.86 3.00
C PRO A 104 8.82 -4.68 1.75
N ALA A 105 8.19 -5.83 1.53
CA ALA A 105 8.45 -6.65 0.36
C ALA A 105 8.00 -5.97 -0.95
N SER A 106 6.90 -5.21 -0.89
CA SER A 106 6.44 -4.39 -2.03
C SER A 106 7.46 -3.30 -2.40
N VAL A 107 8.00 -2.60 -1.41
CA VAL A 107 9.07 -1.60 -1.60
C VAL A 107 10.31 -2.25 -2.21
N ALA A 108 10.74 -3.42 -1.70
CA ALA A 108 11.86 -4.17 -2.26
C ALA A 108 11.60 -4.55 -3.73
N GLY A 109 10.41 -5.06 -4.05
CA GLY A 109 10.02 -5.40 -5.42
C GLY A 109 10.04 -4.21 -6.37
N ILE A 110 9.62 -3.02 -5.92
CA ILE A 110 9.71 -1.78 -6.71
C ILE A 110 11.18 -1.42 -6.98
N ARG A 111 12.05 -1.50 -5.95
CA ARG A 111 13.49 -1.20 -6.09
C ARG A 111 14.16 -2.16 -7.06
N ASP A 112 13.84 -3.45 -7.00
CA ASP A 112 14.31 -4.46 -7.96
C ASP A 112 13.84 -4.16 -9.38
N HIS A 113 12.57 -3.76 -9.54
CA HIS A 113 12.04 -3.38 -10.84
C HIS A 113 12.74 -2.15 -11.43
N ILE A 114 13.06 -1.14 -10.62
CA ILE A 114 13.91 -0.01 -11.05
C ILE A 114 15.28 -0.52 -11.54
N GLY A 115 15.85 -1.53 -10.88
CA GLY A 115 17.06 -2.20 -11.33
C GLY A 115 16.93 -2.79 -12.73
N GLN A 116 15.82 -3.48 -13.02
CA GLN A 116 15.51 -4.03 -14.35
C GLN A 116 15.38 -2.93 -15.41
N LEU A 117 14.69 -1.83 -15.10
CA LEU A 117 14.53 -0.70 -16.02
C LEU A 117 15.88 -0.02 -16.32
N ARG A 118 16.77 0.10 -15.32
CA ARG A 118 18.14 0.61 -15.51
C ARG A 118 18.96 -0.33 -16.40
N ALA A 119 18.84 -1.64 -16.23
CA ALA A 119 19.53 -2.61 -17.07
C ALA A 119 19.08 -2.50 -18.53
N ALA A 120 17.77 -2.42 -18.78
CA ALA A 120 17.23 -2.25 -20.13
C ALA A 120 17.66 -0.93 -20.80
N ALA A 121 17.75 0.16 -20.04
CA ALA A 121 18.28 1.42 -20.56
C ALA A 121 19.77 1.33 -20.96
N LYS A 122 20.58 0.59 -20.20
CA LYS A 122 21.99 0.34 -20.54
C LYS A 122 22.11 -0.52 -21.79
N GLU A 123 21.29 -1.56 -21.91
CA GLU A 123 21.24 -2.42 -23.11
C GLU A 123 20.87 -1.60 -24.35
N GLU A 124 19.84 -0.76 -24.27
CA GLU A 124 19.44 0.10 -25.39
C GLU A 124 20.56 1.07 -25.79
N LYS A 125 21.26 1.66 -24.82
CA LYS A 125 22.38 2.58 -25.07
C LYS A 125 23.58 1.91 -25.75
N ALA A 126 23.79 0.61 -25.51
CA ALA A 126 24.86 -0.17 -26.11
C ALA A 126 24.62 -0.50 -27.60
N LYS A 127 23.40 -0.30 -28.11
CA LYS A 127 23.07 -0.57 -29.51
C LYS A 127 23.76 0.43 -30.47
N PRO A 128 24.09 0.02 -31.71
CA PRO A 128 24.71 0.91 -32.70
C PRO A 128 23.90 2.20 -32.90
N GLY A 129 24.57 3.35 -32.87
CA GLY A 129 23.93 4.66 -33.03
C GLY A 129 23.18 5.19 -31.80
N LYS A 130 23.18 4.48 -30.66
CA LYS A 130 22.51 4.89 -29.42
C LYS A 130 23.44 5.38 -28.30
N GLY A 131 24.73 5.56 -28.58
CA GLY A 131 25.72 5.98 -27.57
C GLY A 131 25.41 7.31 -26.87
N ASN A 132 24.67 8.21 -27.53
CA ASN A 132 24.23 9.50 -26.96
C ASN A 132 22.90 9.42 -26.21
N LEU A 133 22.34 8.22 -25.99
CA LEU A 133 21.12 8.03 -25.23
C LEU A 133 21.31 8.43 -23.76
N THR A 134 20.52 9.40 -23.31
CA THR A 134 20.47 9.79 -21.90
C THR A 134 19.71 8.74 -21.09
N GLU A 135 20.35 8.19 -20.07
CA GLU A 135 19.74 7.23 -19.17
C GLU A 135 18.62 7.88 -18.34
N PRO A 136 17.52 7.15 -18.07
CA PRO A 136 16.45 7.64 -17.22
C PRO A 136 16.93 7.87 -15.78
N ARG A 137 16.45 8.95 -15.18
CA ARG A 137 16.61 9.22 -13.75
C ARG A 137 15.38 8.74 -13.01
N PHE A 138 15.46 7.54 -12.45
CA PHE A 138 14.40 7.00 -11.60
C PHE A 138 14.46 7.61 -10.19
N PRO A 139 13.30 7.86 -9.54
CA PRO A 139 13.26 8.36 -8.17
C PRO A 139 13.87 7.36 -7.20
N LYS A 140 14.26 7.84 -6.02
CA LYS A 140 14.50 6.98 -4.86
C LYS A 140 13.14 6.51 -4.34
N VAL A 141 13.05 5.24 -3.97
CA VAL A 141 11.87 4.67 -3.32
C VAL A 141 12.21 4.44 -1.85
N ASN A 142 11.53 5.15 -0.97
CA ASN A 142 11.75 5.08 0.48
C ASN A 142 10.99 3.90 1.08
N ASP A 143 11.43 3.45 2.25
CA ASP A 143 10.64 2.52 3.04
C ASP A 143 9.39 3.24 3.57
N VAL A 144 8.32 2.49 3.81
CA VAL A 144 7.08 3.03 4.36
C VAL A 144 7.20 2.97 5.87
N GLU A 145 7.35 4.14 6.51
CA GLU A 145 7.49 4.26 7.95
C GLU A 145 6.32 5.06 8.53
N VAL A 146 5.98 4.78 9.79
CA VAL A 146 5.02 5.58 10.55
C VAL A 146 5.66 6.93 10.87
N ILE A 147 5.14 7.99 10.26
CA ILE A 147 5.59 9.35 10.56
C ILE A 147 4.87 9.85 11.81
N ASP A 148 5.63 10.36 12.78
CA ASP A 148 5.07 11.02 13.95
C ASP A 148 4.48 12.39 13.55
N PHE A 149 3.20 12.59 13.82
CA PHE A 149 2.48 13.82 13.52
C PHE A 149 2.15 14.58 14.82
N PRO A 150 2.42 15.90 14.91
CA PRO A 150 1.91 16.71 16.01
C PRO A 150 0.38 16.64 16.01
N HIS A 151 -0.17 16.12 17.10
CA HIS A 151 -1.47 15.45 17.08
C HIS A 151 -2.65 16.40 16.81
N VAL A 152 -3.55 15.99 15.91
CA VAL A 152 -4.94 16.49 15.77
C VAL A 152 -5.84 15.26 15.62
N GLY A 153 -6.73 15.00 16.57
CA GLY A 153 -7.64 13.85 16.57
C GLY A 153 -7.34 12.78 17.65
N GLU A 154 -7.90 11.58 17.50
CA GLU A 154 -7.73 10.46 18.42
C GLU A 154 -6.32 9.86 18.36
N LYS A 155 -5.64 9.74 19.51
CA LYS A 155 -4.23 9.31 19.57
C LYS A 155 -4.01 7.91 18.98
N VAL A 156 -4.98 7.02 19.17
CA VAL A 156 -4.92 5.63 18.67
C VAL A 156 -4.85 5.57 17.13
N ALA A 157 -5.33 6.61 16.43
CA ALA A 157 -5.30 6.67 14.97
C ALA A 157 -3.95 7.16 14.39
N GLY A 158 -3.07 7.72 15.22
CA GLY A 158 -1.80 8.31 14.79
C GLY A 158 -0.94 7.35 13.95
N PRO A 159 -0.66 6.12 14.43
CA PRO A 159 0.16 5.16 13.68
C PRO A 159 -0.44 4.77 12.33
N VAL A 160 -1.76 4.57 12.25
CA VAL A 160 -2.44 4.22 10.99
C VAL A 160 -2.38 5.38 10.00
N LEU A 161 -2.61 6.61 10.45
CA LEU A 161 -2.45 7.80 9.61
C LEU A 161 -1.00 7.94 9.11
N GLY A 162 -0.01 7.75 9.99
CA GLY A 162 1.41 7.80 9.64
C GLY A 162 1.74 6.80 8.52
N LEU A 163 1.30 5.55 8.67
CA LEU A 163 1.51 4.51 7.66
C LEU A 163 0.74 4.82 6.36
N ALA A 164 -0.51 5.29 6.43
CA ALA A 164 -1.30 5.67 5.26
C ALA A 164 -0.66 6.81 4.46
N ARG A 165 -0.06 7.81 5.13
CA ARG A 165 0.74 8.86 4.48
C ARG A 165 1.98 8.30 3.81
N GLY A 166 2.67 7.36 4.46
CA GLY A 166 3.78 6.64 3.85
C GLY A 166 3.36 5.90 2.56
N VAL A 167 2.19 5.26 2.55
CA VAL A 167 1.64 4.59 1.36
C VAL A 167 1.32 5.60 0.25
N GLU A 168 0.69 6.73 0.59
CA GLU A 168 0.41 7.81 -0.38
C GLU A 168 1.70 8.28 -1.08
N GLU A 169 2.76 8.50 -0.31
CA GLU A 169 4.08 8.87 -0.84
C GLU A 169 4.69 7.75 -1.69
N LEU A 170 4.55 6.48 -1.27
CA LEU A 170 5.01 5.33 -2.06
C LEU A 170 4.29 5.26 -3.42
N VAL A 171 2.98 5.50 -3.46
CA VAL A 171 2.22 5.57 -4.72
C VAL A 171 2.72 6.71 -5.59
N ALA A 172 3.00 7.89 -5.02
CA ALA A 172 3.57 9.01 -5.77
C ALA A 172 4.95 8.66 -6.38
N GLN A 173 5.81 8.00 -5.61
CA GLN A 173 7.13 7.53 -6.07
C GLN A 173 6.99 6.50 -7.21
N TRP A 174 6.04 5.57 -7.09
CA TRP A 174 5.74 4.60 -8.15
C TRP A 174 5.23 5.29 -9.43
N MET A 175 4.34 6.27 -9.32
CA MET A 175 3.85 7.03 -10.47
C MET A 175 4.97 7.81 -11.17
N ALA A 176 5.97 8.29 -10.41
CA ALA A 176 7.16 8.90 -10.99
C ALA A 176 8.05 7.87 -11.74
N VAL A 177 8.15 6.62 -11.26
CA VAL A 177 8.80 5.52 -11.99
C VAL A 177 8.07 5.23 -13.30
N GLU A 178 6.74 5.06 -13.25
CA GLU A 178 5.91 4.79 -14.43
C GLU A 178 6.00 5.95 -15.45
N SER A 179 6.04 7.21 -14.99
CA SER A 179 6.24 8.37 -15.87
C SER A 179 7.57 8.29 -16.63
N GLN A 180 8.67 7.85 -15.98
CA GLN A 180 9.95 7.66 -16.68
C GLN A 180 9.90 6.50 -17.67
N ARG A 181 9.21 5.42 -17.31
CA ARG A 181 9.06 4.23 -18.16
C ARG A 181 8.28 4.56 -19.43
N LEU A 182 7.10 5.18 -19.30
CA LEU A 182 6.19 5.47 -20.41
C LEU A 182 6.73 6.46 -21.43
N ARG A 183 7.58 7.42 -21.01
CA ARG A 183 8.21 8.39 -21.92
C ARG A 183 9.20 7.77 -22.91
N ARG A 184 9.55 6.49 -22.75
CA ARG A 184 10.61 5.83 -23.51
C ARG A 184 10.10 4.55 -24.14
N LYS A 185 10.03 4.52 -25.46
CA LYS A 185 9.52 3.37 -26.22
C LYS A 185 10.16 2.04 -25.81
N TYR A 186 11.49 2.00 -25.65
CA TYR A 186 12.24 0.80 -25.24
C TYR A 186 11.98 0.34 -23.79
N LEU A 187 11.31 1.15 -22.96
CA LEU A 187 10.84 0.77 -21.62
C LEU A 187 9.31 0.64 -21.56
N ALA A 188 8.57 1.24 -22.48
CA ALA A 188 7.13 1.10 -22.56
C ALA A 188 6.75 -0.23 -23.21
N GLU A 189 7.34 -0.57 -24.36
CA GLU A 189 6.94 -1.76 -25.15
C GLU A 189 7.07 -3.08 -24.37
N PRO A 190 8.16 -3.37 -23.63
CA PRO A 190 8.28 -4.65 -22.93
C PRO A 190 7.39 -4.78 -21.69
N TRP A 191 6.88 -3.66 -21.16
CA TRP A 191 6.11 -3.61 -19.90
C TRP A 191 4.70 -3.02 -20.06
N GLY A 192 4.25 -2.77 -21.29
CA GLY A 192 2.94 -2.20 -21.62
C GLY A 192 2.93 -0.67 -21.73
N ALA A 193 2.03 -0.14 -22.56
CA ALA A 193 1.96 1.31 -22.85
C ALA A 193 1.12 2.11 -21.83
N GLU A 194 0.49 1.46 -20.85
CA GLU A 194 -0.38 2.10 -19.87
C GLU A 194 0.31 2.24 -18.50
N PRO A 195 -0.06 3.25 -17.70
CA PRO A 195 0.33 3.35 -16.30
C PRO A 195 -0.16 2.13 -15.51
N ARG A 196 0.74 1.50 -14.76
CA ARG A 196 0.40 0.37 -13.90
C ARG A 196 0.12 0.83 -12.49
N GLN A 197 -0.79 0.16 -11.82
CA GLN A 197 -0.96 0.27 -10.37
C GLN A 197 0.33 -0.14 -9.65
N ILE A 198 0.53 0.39 -8.45
CA ILE A 198 1.65 0.00 -7.59
C ILE A 198 1.69 -1.53 -7.39
N PRO A 199 2.85 -2.19 -7.58
CA PRO A 199 2.95 -3.63 -7.35
C PRO A 199 2.99 -3.92 -5.85
N LEU A 200 1.97 -4.61 -5.35
CA LEU A 200 1.88 -5.05 -3.96
C LEU A 200 2.19 -6.55 -3.84
N VAL A 201 3.09 -6.88 -2.91
CA VAL A 201 3.41 -8.27 -2.53
C VAL A 201 2.37 -8.74 -1.53
N ARG A 202 1.76 -9.89 -1.80
CA ARG A 202 0.74 -10.49 -0.93
C ARG A 202 1.43 -11.31 0.16
N THR A 203 0.96 -11.20 1.40
CA THR A 203 1.35 -12.16 2.43
C THR A 203 0.72 -13.52 2.11
N ARG A 204 1.36 -14.62 2.53
CA ARG A 204 0.62 -15.89 2.63
C ARG A 204 -0.46 -15.69 3.70
N ALA A 205 -1.65 -16.23 3.43
CA ALA A 205 -2.83 -16.07 4.28
C ALA A 205 -2.49 -16.30 5.76
N LEU A 206 -3.09 -15.46 6.63
CA LEU A 206 -3.12 -15.64 8.08
C LEU A 206 -3.70 -17.02 8.44
#